data_AF-A0A1J4XQS9-F1
#
_entry.id   AF-A0A1J4XQS9-F1
#
_cell.length_a   1.000
_cell.length_b   1.000
_cell.length_c   1.000
_cell.angle_alpha   90.00
_cell.angle_beta   90.00
_cell.angle_gamma   90.00
#
_symmetry.space_group_name_H-M   'P 1'
#
loop_
_entity.id
_entity.type
_entity.pdbx_description
1 polymer ?
#
loop_
_entity_poly.entity_id
_entity_poly.type
_entity_poly.pdbx_seq_one_letter_code
_entity_poly.pdbx_strand_id
1 'polypeptide(L)'
;MKKTQASAEYILVSAVILLIILPIISIFYSYSHESNEEIRQSQVNKIGIEIVDAAEQVYYLGESSKTTLDATMPDGVEKIEIWHNQELVFFLNDGSELAFKSRVNITTDQECTEQIERCHYNFKKTVYSQGLKHITIESKGDYVIIGEAGLTEVY
;
A
#
# COMPACT_ATOMS: atom_id res chain seq x y z
N MET A 1 62.69 10.13 -9.97
CA MET A 1 62.08 9.66 -11.25
C MET A 1 61.15 8.46 -11.05
N LYS A 2 61.57 7.35 -10.42
CA LYS A 2 60.71 6.15 -10.22
C LYS A 2 59.40 6.39 -9.43
N LYS A 3 59.40 7.32 -8.47
CA LYS A 3 58.20 7.65 -7.66
C LYS A 3 57.09 8.33 -8.47
N THR A 4 57.45 9.25 -9.38
CA THR A 4 56.50 9.98 -10.23
C THR A 4 55.80 9.06 -11.23
N GLN A 5 56.53 8.07 -11.77
CA GLN A 5 55.96 7.06 -12.67
C GLN A 5 54.95 6.17 -11.95
N ALA A 6 55.28 5.73 -10.73
CA ALA A 6 54.35 4.94 -9.91
C ALA A 6 53.09 5.74 -9.58
N SER A 7 53.21 7.01 -9.19
CA SER A 7 52.04 7.87 -8.91
C SER A 7 51.13 8.05 -10.14
N ALA A 8 51.70 8.17 -11.34
CA ALA A 8 50.92 8.29 -12.57
C ALA A 8 50.15 7.00 -12.89
N GLU A 9 50.77 5.84 -12.70
CA GLU A 9 50.13 4.54 -12.88
C GLU A 9 48.97 4.33 -11.91
N TYR A 10 49.15 4.69 -10.63
CA TYR A 10 48.05 4.66 -9.65
C TYR A 10 46.88 5.56 -10.05
N ILE A 11 47.13 6.78 -10.51
CA ILE A 11 46.06 7.69 -10.95
C ILE A 11 45.28 7.09 -12.12
N LEU A 12 45.98 6.47 -13.09
CA LEU A 12 45.35 5.85 -14.25
C LEU A 12 44.48 4.65 -13.84
N VAL A 13 45.01 3.78 -12.97
CA VAL A 13 44.26 2.63 -12.44
C VAL A 13 43.04 3.09 -11.64
N SER A 14 43.19 4.10 -10.77
CA SER A 14 42.07 4.66 -10.02
C SER A 14 41.00 5.29 -10.93
N ALA A 15 41.40 5.96 -12.01
CA ALA A 15 40.45 6.54 -12.97
C ALA A 15 39.63 5.46 -13.70
N VAL A 16 40.27 4.36 -14.10
CA VAL A 16 39.58 3.21 -14.71
C VAL A 16 38.61 2.56 -13.72
N ILE A 17 39.02 2.39 -12.46
CA ILE A 17 38.16 1.86 -11.40
C ILE A 17 36.93 2.75 -11.21
N LEU A 18 37.12 4.08 -11.12
CA LEU A 18 36.00 5.02 -10.99
C LEU A 18 35.04 4.96 -12.18
N LEU A 19 35.58 4.84 -13.41
CA LEU A 19 34.77 4.70 -14.61
C LEU A 19 33.87 3.46 -14.57
N ILE A 20 34.36 2.36 -13.99
CA ILE A 20 33.57 1.12 -13.80
C ILE A 20 32.58 1.24 -12.64
N ILE A 21 32.93 1.95 -11.57
CA ILE A 21 32.06 2.10 -10.39
C ILE A 21 30.79 2.90 -10.72
N LEU A 22 30.88 3.95 -11.55
CA LEU A 22 29.74 4.81 -11.88
C LEU A 22 28.53 4.04 -12.48
N PRO A 23 28.68 3.21 -13.54
CA PRO A 23 27.56 2.44 -14.07
C PRO A 23 27.06 1.38 -13.08
N ILE A 24 27.93 0.80 -12.25
CA ILE A 24 27.52 -0.15 -11.21
C ILE A 24 26.60 0.53 -10.19
N ILE A 25 26.95 1.73 -9.73
CA ILE A 25 26.11 2.51 -8.81
C ILE A 25 24.75 2.81 -9.46
N SER A 26 24.72 3.17 -10.75
CA SER A 26 23.48 3.45 -11.47
C SER A 26 22.57 2.22 -11.55
N ILE A 27 23.13 1.06 -11.88
CA ILE A 27 22.38 -0.21 -11.93
C ILE A 27 21.87 -0.58 -10.54
N PHE A 28 22.74 -0.48 -9.53
CA PHE A 28 22.39 -0.77 -8.15
C PHE A 28 21.25 0.11 -7.63
N TYR A 29 21.27 1.41 -7.96
CA TYR A 29 20.20 2.33 -7.57
C TYR A 29 18.87 1.97 -8.24
N SER A 30 18.89 1.66 -9.54
CA SER A 30 17.69 1.28 -10.29
C SER A 30 17.08 -0.02 -9.75
N TYR A 31 17.91 -1.05 -9.55
CA TYR A 31 17.48 -2.33 -8.99
C TYR A 31 16.94 -2.18 -7.56
N SER A 32 17.59 -1.35 -6.75
CA SER A 32 17.12 -1.09 -5.37
C SER A 32 15.77 -0.37 -5.36
N HIS A 33 15.48 0.48 -6.36
CA HIS A 33 14.19 1.14 -6.46
C HIS A 33 13.10 0.15 -6.85
N GLU A 34 13.30 -0.59 -7.95
CA GLU A 34 12.35 -1.60 -8.45
C GLU A 34 12.00 -2.65 -7.39
N SER A 35 13.01 -3.16 -6.66
CA SER A 35 12.77 -4.13 -5.60
C SER A 35 11.92 -3.58 -4.45
N ASN A 36 12.07 -2.30 -4.10
CA ASN A 36 11.22 -1.68 -3.07
C ASN A 36 9.77 -1.50 -3.55
N GLU A 37 9.58 -1.18 -4.83
CA GLU A 37 8.24 -1.07 -5.44
C GLU A 37 7.53 -2.43 -5.45
N GLU A 38 8.22 -3.51 -5.86
CA GLU A 38 7.67 -4.87 -5.83
C GLU A 38 7.27 -5.31 -4.41
N ILE A 39 8.12 -5.02 -3.41
CA ILE A 39 7.83 -5.34 -2.00
C ILE A 39 6.59 -4.57 -1.54
N ARG A 40 6.49 -3.27 -1.85
CA ARG A 40 5.33 -2.44 -1.50
C ARG A 40 4.06 -2.99 -2.14
N GLN A 41 4.07 -3.27 -3.44
CA GLN A 41 2.91 -3.82 -4.15
C GLN A 41 2.49 -5.18 -3.58
N SER A 42 3.45 -6.05 -3.25
CA SER A 42 3.17 -7.35 -2.63
C SER A 42 2.51 -7.21 -1.25
N GLN A 43 2.97 -6.25 -0.42
CA GLN A 43 2.36 -5.97 0.87
C GLN A 43 0.94 -5.43 0.72
N VAL A 44 0.71 -4.47 -0.18
CA VAL A 44 -0.64 -3.96 -0.47
C VAL A 44 -1.54 -5.05 -1.02
N ASN A 45 -1.03 -5.91 -1.91
CA ASN A 45 -1.77 -7.04 -2.44
C ASN A 45 -2.24 -8.00 -1.34
N LYS A 46 -1.35 -8.32 -0.42
CA LYS A 46 -1.69 -9.16 0.74
C LYS A 46 -2.78 -8.50 1.61
N ILE A 47 -2.61 -7.22 1.94
CA ILE A 47 -3.56 -6.48 2.78
C ILE A 47 -4.93 -6.36 2.11
N GLY A 48 -4.96 -6.02 0.82
CA GLY A 48 -6.19 -5.87 0.04
C GLY A 48 -6.99 -7.18 -0.03
N ILE A 49 -6.31 -8.31 -0.27
CA ILE A 49 -6.92 -9.64 -0.24
C ILE A 49 -7.45 -9.97 1.16
N GLU A 50 -6.65 -9.77 2.21
CA GLU A 50 -7.06 -10.06 3.58
C GLU A 50 -8.29 -9.25 4.01
N ILE A 51 -8.38 -7.97 3.62
CA ILE A 51 -9.55 -7.12 3.90
C ILE A 51 -10.78 -7.63 3.17
N VAL A 52 -10.67 -7.94 1.87
CA VAL A 52 -11.81 -8.43 1.09
C VAL A 52 -12.29 -9.80 1.58
N ASP A 53 -11.37 -10.73 1.84
CA ASP A 53 -11.70 -12.07 2.36
C ASP A 53 -12.37 -11.98 3.73
N ALA A 54 -11.88 -11.11 4.62
CA ALA A 54 -12.49 -10.87 5.92
C ALA A 54 -13.87 -10.21 5.79
N ALA A 55 -14.06 -9.28 4.85
CA ALA A 55 -15.36 -8.68 4.59
C ALA A 55 -16.39 -9.72 4.15
N GLU A 56 -16.02 -10.60 3.22
CA GLU A 56 -16.87 -11.69 2.78
C GLU A 56 -17.16 -12.68 3.90
N GLN A 57 -16.13 -13.07 4.67
CA GLN A 57 -16.31 -13.98 5.81
C GLN A 57 -17.30 -13.40 6.83
N VAL A 58 -17.11 -12.14 7.23
CA VAL A 58 -17.98 -11.47 8.21
C VAL A 58 -19.39 -11.28 7.69
N TYR A 59 -19.56 -11.01 6.39
CA TYR A 59 -20.87 -10.96 5.76
C TYR A 59 -21.61 -12.30 5.88
N TYR A 60 -20.95 -13.42 5.55
CA TYR A 60 -21.56 -14.75 5.59
C TYR A 60 -21.77 -15.30 7.01
N LEU A 61 -21.04 -14.79 8.02
CA LEU A 61 -21.29 -15.11 9.43
C LEU A 61 -22.61 -14.53 9.95
N GLY A 62 -23.12 -13.48 9.30
CA GLY A 62 -24.40 -12.86 9.60
C GLY A 62 -24.28 -11.46 10.19
N GLU A 63 -25.43 -10.82 10.37
CA GLU A 63 -25.53 -9.46 10.90
C GLU A 63 -24.87 -9.32 12.28
N SER A 64 -24.28 -8.15 12.55
CA SER A 64 -23.54 -7.83 13.78
C SER A 64 -22.26 -8.65 14.00
N SER A 65 -21.88 -9.48 13.03
CA SER A 65 -20.55 -10.09 13.03
C SER A 65 -19.49 -9.01 12.79
N LYS A 66 -18.38 -9.12 13.53
CA LYS A 66 -17.27 -8.18 13.44
C LYS A 66 -15.95 -8.92 13.57
N THR A 67 -14.96 -8.48 12.81
CA THR A 67 -13.56 -8.91 12.96
C THR A 67 -12.63 -7.69 12.93
N THR A 68 -11.43 -7.88 13.48
CA THR A 68 -10.36 -6.89 13.45
C THR A 68 -9.14 -7.53 12.80
N LEU A 69 -8.58 -6.84 11.81
CA LEU A 69 -7.34 -7.22 11.14
C LEU A 69 -6.21 -6.29 11.56
N ASP A 70 -5.07 -6.89 11.88
CA ASP A 70 -3.84 -6.19 12.14
C ASP A 70 -2.98 -6.21 10.87
N ALA A 71 -2.99 -5.09 10.14
CA ALA A 71 -2.25 -4.93 8.89
C ALA A 71 -1.12 -3.94 9.07
N THR A 72 0.10 -4.28 8.64
CA THR A 72 1.21 -3.32 8.59
C THR A 72 1.19 -2.63 7.23
N MET A 73 0.66 -1.41 7.19
CA MET A 73 0.56 -0.63 5.96
C MET A 73 1.95 -0.19 5.50
N PRO A 74 2.35 -0.48 4.24
CA PRO A 74 3.63 -0.02 3.71
C PRO A 74 3.67 1.50 3.59
N ASP A 75 4.88 2.04 3.33
CA ASP A 75 4.97 3.41 2.85
C ASP A 75 4.39 3.54 1.43
N GLY A 76 4.19 4.77 0.98
CA GLY A 76 3.80 5.04 -0.41
C GLY A 76 2.34 4.80 -0.76
N VAL A 77 1.48 4.42 0.18
CA VAL A 77 0.01 4.42 -0.03
C VAL A 77 -0.51 5.86 0.07
N GLU A 78 -1.03 6.39 -1.04
CA GLU A 78 -1.51 7.77 -1.13
C GLU A 78 -2.97 7.91 -0.69
N LYS A 79 -3.82 6.98 -1.13
CA LYS A 79 -5.24 6.92 -0.78
C LYS A 79 -5.79 5.51 -0.98
N ILE A 80 -6.88 5.21 -0.28
CA ILE A 80 -7.68 4.00 -0.46
C ILE A 80 -9.12 4.46 -0.72
N GLU A 81 -9.77 3.83 -1.69
CA GLU A 81 -11.13 4.13 -2.09
C GLU A 81 -11.95 2.84 -2.25
N ILE A 82 -13.26 2.93 -2.08
CA ILE A 82 -14.19 1.88 -2.52
C ILE A 82 -14.99 2.40 -3.70
N TRP A 83 -15.00 1.63 -4.79
CA TRP A 83 -15.71 1.93 -6.02
C TRP A 83 -16.92 0.98 -6.15
N HIS A 84 -18.08 1.54 -6.50
CA HIS A 84 -19.33 0.81 -6.75
C HIS A 84 -19.74 -0.17 -5.62
N ASN A 85 -19.34 0.09 -4.38
CA ASN A 85 -19.53 -0.78 -3.22
C ASN A 85 -18.93 -2.19 -3.36
N GLN A 86 -18.04 -2.44 -4.32
CA GLN A 86 -17.57 -3.80 -4.62
C GLN A 86 -16.08 -3.87 -4.93
N GLU A 87 -15.41 -2.75 -5.16
CA GLU A 87 -13.98 -2.74 -5.49
C GLU A 87 -13.24 -1.87 -4.49
N LEU A 88 -12.30 -2.46 -3.76
CA LEU A 88 -11.36 -1.76 -2.89
C LEU A 88 -10.13 -1.40 -3.71
N VAL A 89 -9.81 -0.11 -3.85
CA VAL A 89 -8.72 0.38 -4.70
C VAL A 89 -7.68 1.09 -3.85
N PHE A 90 -6.43 0.68 -3.97
CA PHE A 90 -5.28 1.34 -3.38
C PHE A 90 -4.52 2.12 -4.44
N PHE A 91 -4.20 3.37 -4.12
CA PHE A 91 -3.40 4.23 -4.97
C PHE A 91 -2.02 4.41 -4.34
N LEU A 92 -0.99 4.15 -5.14
CA LEU A 92 0.40 4.26 -4.71
C LEU A 92 1.02 5.55 -5.26
N ASN A 93 2.04 6.03 -4.56
CA ASN A 93 2.79 7.23 -4.93
C ASN A 93 3.59 7.10 -6.24
N ASP A 94 3.78 5.89 -6.75
CA ASP A 94 4.36 5.61 -8.07
C ASP A 94 3.34 5.72 -9.22
N GLY A 95 2.07 6.02 -8.89
CA GLY A 95 0.96 6.09 -9.84
C GLY A 95 0.29 4.75 -10.14
N SER A 96 0.70 3.66 -9.49
CA SER A 96 0.07 2.36 -9.62
C SER A 96 -1.24 2.30 -8.83
N GLU A 97 -2.19 1.55 -9.39
CA GLU A 97 -3.50 1.30 -8.78
C GLU A 97 -3.67 -0.21 -8.60
N LEU A 98 -4.02 -0.62 -7.38
CA LEU A 98 -4.28 -2.02 -7.04
C LEU A 98 -5.75 -2.16 -6.62
N ALA A 99 -6.55 -2.83 -7.45
CA ALA A 99 -7.97 -3.03 -7.24
C ALA A 99 -8.29 -4.47 -6.80
N PHE A 100 -9.07 -4.59 -5.74
CA PHE A 100 -9.50 -5.85 -5.13
C PHE A 100 -11.01 -5.93 -5.18
N LYS A 101 -11.53 -6.92 -5.91
CA LYS A 101 -12.97 -7.10 -6.08
C LYS A 101 -13.55 -7.97 -4.98
N SER A 102 -14.56 -7.45 -4.30
CA SER A 102 -15.40 -8.16 -3.34
C SER A 102 -16.66 -8.73 -3.99
N ARG A 103 -17.13 -9.86 -3.47
CA ARG A 103 -18.42 -10.48 -3.82
C ARG A 103 -19.58 -9.92 -2.99
N VAL A 104 -19.28 -9.13 -1.96
CA VAL A 104 -20.27 -8.53 -1.07
C VAL A 104 -20.20 -7.00 -1.16
N ASN A 105 -21.28 -6.34 -0.76
CA ASN A 105 -21.30 -4.88 -0.74
C ASN A 105 -20.42 -4.38 0.41
N ILE A 106 -19.36 -3.64 0.09
CA ILE A 106 -18.43 -3.02 1.03
C ILE A 106 -18.59 -1.50 1.02
N THR A 107 -18.44 -0.88 2.18
CA THR A 107 -18.46 0.58 2.38
C THR A 107 -17.46 0.95 3.49
N THR A 108 -17.26 2.25 3.73
CA THR A 108 -16.48 2.76 4.86
C THR A 108 -17.33 3.59 5.83
N ASP A 109 -16.72 4.00 6.96
CA ASP A 109 -17.32 4.84 8.01
C ASP A 109 -17.39 6.33 7.64
N GLN A 110 -16.82 6.71 6.49
CA GLN A 110 -16.88 8.07 5.96
C GLN A 110 -18.02 8.21 4.95
N GLU A 111 -18.77 9.30 5.09
CA GLU A 111 -19.77 9.71 4.09
C GLU A 111 -19.09 10.14 2.79
N CYS A 112 -19.60 9.63 1.67
CA CYS A 112 -19.23 10.12 0.34
C CYS A 112 -19.60 11.59 0.20
N THR A 113 -18.60 12.46 0.17
CA THR A 113 -18.80 13.92 0.20
C THR A 113 -18.83 14.57 -1.18
N GLU A 114 -18.78 13.81 -2.28
CA GLU A 114 -18.77 14.37 -3.64
C GLU A 114 -20.02 13.99 -4.46
N GLN A 115 -20.78 15.03 -4.84
CA GLN A 115 -22.00 14.99 -5.66
C GLN A 115 -21.73 14.76 -7.17
N ILE A 116 -20.74 13.96 -7.54
CA ILE A 116 -20.35 13.78 -8.95
C ILE A 116 -20.30 12.29 -9.29
N GLU A 117 -21.45 11.66 -9.56
CA GLU A 117 -21.68 10.36 -10.25
C GLU A 117 -20.83 9.12 -9.86
N ARG A 118 -19.85 9.25 -8.98
CA ARG A 118 -18.89 8.25 -8.50
C ARG A 118 -18.69 8.51 -7.01
N CYS A 119 -19.55 7.91 -6.20
CA CYS A 119 -19.34 7.85 -4.76
C CYS A 119 -18.09 6.99 -4.48
N HIS A 120 -16.95 7.65 -4.34
CA HIS A 120 -15.72 7.04 -3.85
C HIS A 120 -15.76 7.12 -2.31
N TYR A 121 -15.99 5.97 -1.65
CA TYR A 121 -15.91 5.94 -0.19
C TYR A 121 -14.44 6.00 0.20
N ASN A 122 -14.05 7.13 0.78
CA ASN A 122 -12.67 7.41 1.11
C ASN A 122 -12.34 6.97 2.53
N PHE A 123 -11.17 6.38 2.71
CA PHE A 123 -10.65 6.09 4.05
C PHE A 123 -9.96 7.31 4.65
N LYS A 124 -9.97 7.43 5.98
CA LYS A 124 -9.15 8.42 6.69
C LYS A 124 -7.67 8.13 6.47
N LYS A 125 -6.85 9.18 6.43
CA LYS A 125 -5.37 9.08 6.35
C LYS A 125 -4.76 8.23 7.46
N THR A 126 -5.42 8.13 8.61
CA THR A 126 -5.00 7.26 9.71
C THR A 126 -4.97 5.79 9.31
N VAL A 127 -5.89 5.33 8.47
CA VAL A 127 -6.03 3.94 8.00
C VAL A 127 -4.93 3.57 7.00
N TYR A 128 -4.53 4.48 6.11
CA TYR A 128 -3.57 4.18 5.04
C TYR A 128 -2.17 4.78 5.23
N SER A 129 -1.94 5.52 6.31
CA SER A 129 -0.59 5.95 6.68
C SER A 129 0.31 4.75 7.00
N GLN A 130 1.63 4.90 6.83
CA GLN A 130 2.59 3.84 7.12
C GLN A 130 2.50 3.34 8.58
N GLY A 131 2.68 2.03 8.78
CA GLY A 131 2.82 1.40 10.10
C GLY A 131 1.70 0.41 10.43
N LEU A 132 1.67 -0.07 11.67
CA LEU A 132 0.64 -1.00 12.14
C LEU A 132 -0.73 -0.32 12.19
N LYS A 133 -1.73 -0.98 11.60
CA LYS A 133 -3.12 -0.54 11.51
C LYS A 133 -4.05 -1.62 12.00
N HIS A 134 -5.05 -1.19 12.76
CA HIS A 134 -6.12 -2.03 13.24
C HIS A 134 -7.36 -1.70 12.40
N ILE A 135 -7.69 -2.59 11.47
CA ILE A 135 -8.82 -2.40 10.54
C ILE A 135 -9.98 -3.21 11.07
N THR A 136 -11.09 -2.56 11.38
CA THR A 136 -12.34 -3.20 11.76
C THR A 136 -13.19 -3.45 10.54
N ILE A 137 -13.78 -4.64 10.50
CA ILE A 137 -14.70 -5.06 9.44
C ILE A 137 -15.96 -5.59 10.12
N GLU A 138 -17.11 -4.98 9.84
CA GLU A 138 -18.38 -5.28 10.50
C GLU A 138 -19.51 -5.46 9.48
N SER A 139 -20.30 -6.53 9.63
CA SER A 139 -21.50 -6.79 8.82
C SER A 139 -22.72 -6.09 9.42
N LYS A 140 -23.39 -5.30 8.58
CA LYS A 140 -24.71 -4.70 8.86
C LYS A 140 -25.86 -5.47 8.20
N GLY A 141 -25.63 -6.73 7.82
CA GLY A 141 -26.60 -7.58 7.14
C GLY A 141 -26.57 -7.39 5.62
N ASP A 142 -26.90 -6.20 5.12
CA ASP A 142 -26.97 -5.93 3.67
C ASP A 142 -25.63 -5.48 3.07
N TYR A 143 -24.72 -5.00 3.91
CA TYR A 143 -23.39 -4.49 3.52
C TYR A 143 -22.38 -4.64 4.66
N VAL A 144 -21.10 -4.48 4.34
CA VAL A 144 -19.98 -4.55 5.27
C VAL A 144 -19.29 -3.19 5.37
N ILE A 145 -19.08 -2.72 6.59
CA ILE A 145 -18.33 -1.49 6.87
C ILE A 145 -16.87 -1.85 7.17
N ILE A 146 -15.95 -1.19 6.48
CA ILE A 146 -14.50 -1.27 6.71
C ILE A 146 -14.04 0.07 7.28
N GLY A 147 -13.40 0.05 8.45
CA GLY A 147 -12.94 1.28 9.12
C GLY A 147 -11.79 1.03 10.10
N GLU A 148 -11.41 2.06 10.85
CA GLU A 148 -10.37 1.95 11.89
C GLU A 148 -10.94 1.38 13.20
N ALA A 149 -10.19 0.49 13.85
CA ALA A 149 -10.55 -0.01 15.18
C ALA A 149 -10.40 1.13 16.21
N GLY A 150 -11.53 1.70 16.61
CA GLY A 150 -11.57 2.83 17.54
C GLY A 150 -12.81 3.73 17.45
N LEU A 151 -13.72 3.48 16.51
CA LEU A 151 -14.93 4.31 16.30
C LEU A 151 -16.27 3.59 16.51
N THR A 152 -16.28 2.35 17.00
CA THR A 152 -17.53 1.63 17.34
C THR A 152 -17.96 1.77 18.80
N GLU A 153 -17.45 2.75 19.54
CA GLU A 153 -17.96 3.11 20.88
C GLU A 153 -18.06 4.63 21.05
N VAL A 154 -18.97 5.28 20.32
CA VAL A 154 -19.59 6.52 20.81
C VAL A 154 -21.07 6.51 20.41
N TYR A 155 -21.88 6.02 21.35
CA TYR A 155 -23.33 6.16 21.56
C TYR A 155 -24.31 5.95 20.39
#